data_AF-A0A0D7A8B1-F1
#
_entry.id   AF-A0A0D7A8B1-F1
#
_cell.length_a   1.000
_cell.length_b   1.000
_cell.length_c   1.000
_cell.angle_alpha   90.00
_cell.angle_beta   90.00
_cell.angle_gamma   90.00
#
_symmetry.space_group_name_H-M   'P 1'
#
loop_
_entity.id
_entity.type
_entity.pdbx_description
1 polymer ?
#
loop_
_entity_poly.entity_id
_entity_poly.type
_entity_poly.pdbx_seq_one_letter_code
_entity_poly.pdbx_strand_id
1 'polypeptide(L)'
;MNHRDCACHQCCDARDALGCKDPNKCFEKAKQVLDTLPPKWDPRASSAGEAEMEAQPEGENENNVDDSWITFKPCYATGEKVKEIFRIFTDGAKTGNSPPAPQ
;
A
#
# COMPACT_ATOMS: atom_id res chain seq x y z
N MET A 1 -21.35 -20.74 6.74
CA MET A 1 -21.31 -21.40 8.07
C MET A 1 -21.39 -20.31 9.13
N ASN A 2 -22.60 -19.97 9.57
CA ASN A 2 -22.84 -18.91 10.56
C ASN A 2 -23.09 -19.55 11.92
N HIS A 3 -22.01 -19.83 12.66
CA HIS A 3 -22.09 -20.50 13.96
C HIS A 3 -21.71 -19.52 15.07
N ARG A 4 -22.68 -19.09 15.88
CA ARG A 4 -22.43 -18.19 17.02
C ARG A 4 -21.43 -18.77 18.02
N ASP A 5 -21.30 -20.09 18.06
CA ASP A 5 -20.43 -20.83 18.97
C ASP A 5 -19.25 -21.48 18.24
N CYS A 6 -18.73 -20.85 17.18
CA CYS A 6 -17.52 -21.35 16.51
C CYS A 6 -16.37 -21.50 17.54
N ALA A 7 -15.76 -22.69 17.58
CA ALA A 7 -14.71 -23.04 18.54
C ALA A 7 -13.28 -22.81 18.00
N CYS A 8 -13.12 -22.08 16.89
CA CYS A 8 -11.79 -21.75 16.41
C CYS A 8 -11.10 -20.76 17.37
N HIS A 9 -9.77 -20.83 17.46
CA HIS A 9 -8.95 -20.00 18.35
C HIS A 9 -9.32 -18.51 18.24
N GLN A 10 -9.43 -18.00 17.01
CA GLN A 10 -9.74 -16.59 16.76
C GLN A 10 -11.12 -16.17 17.30
N CYS A 11 -12.12 -17.06 17.21
CA CYS A 11 -13.45 -16.78 17.76
C CYS A 11 -13.46 -16.92 19.29
N CYS A 12 -12.70 -17.84 19.86
CA CYS A 12 -12.56 -17.94 21.32
C CYS A 12 -11.86 -16.70 21.89
N ASP A 13 -10.70 -16.31 21.34
CA ASP A 13 -9.98 -15.11 21.76
C ASP A 13 -10.83 -13.85 21.66
N ALA A 14 -11.57 -13.69 20.55
CA ALA A 14 -12.43 -12.54 20.37
C ALA A 14 -13.56 -12.49 21.43
N ARG A 15 -14.06 -13.64 21.89
CA ARG A 15 -15.03 -13.70 23.00
C ARG A 15 -14.37 -13.41 24.34
N ASP A 16 -13.24 -14.06 24.61
CA ASP A 16 -12.63 -14.08 25.93
C ASP A 16 -11.82 -12.82 26.22
N ALA A 17 -11.03 -12.34 25.25
CA ALA A 17 -10.17 -11.16 25.40
C ALA A 17 -10.90 -9.85 25.08
N LEU A 18 -11.80 -9.85 24.09
CA LEU A 18 -12.48 -8.63 23.64
C LEU A 18 -13.96 -8.54 24.05
N GLY A 19 -14.51 -9.60 24.67
CA GLY A 19 -15.94 -9.64 25.06
C GLY A 19 -16.90 -9.63 23.87
N CYS A 20 -16.45 -10.00 22.67
CA CYS A 20 -17.27 -9.95 21.46
C CYS A 20 -18.35 -11.03 21.51
N LYS A 21 -19.63 -10.64 21.46
CA LYS A 21 -20.76 -11.58 21.55
C LYS A 21 -20.93 -12.48 20.33
N ASP A 22 -20.53 -12.00 19.15
CA ASP A 22 -20.71 -12.71 17.89
C ASP A 22 -19.56 -12.39 16.92
N PRO A 23 -18.36 -12.97 17.14
CA PRO A 23 -17.17 -12.65 16.36
C PRO A 23 -17.35 -12.87 14.86
N ASN A 24 -18.13 -13.88 14.47
CA ASN A 24 -18.38 -14.19 13.06
C ASN A 24 -19.01 -13.03 12.32
N LYS A 25 -19.97 -12.30 12.91
CA LYS A 25 -20.56 -11.12 12.27
C LYS A 25 -19.54 -10.01 12.05
N CYS A 26 -18.63 -9.82 13.00
CA CYS A 26 -17.54 -8.86 12.86
C CYS A 26 -16.61 -9.24 11.70
N PHE A 27 -16.21 -10.51 11.61
CA PHE A 27 -15.38 -11.01 10.51
C PHE A 27 -16.10 -10.93 9.16
N GLU A 28 -17.38 -11.29 9.09
CA GLU A 28 -18.19 -11.16 7.87
C GLU A 28 -18.28 -9.69 7.43
N LYS A 29 -18.47 -8.75 8.37
CA LYS A 29 -18.52 -7.33 8.04
C LYS A 29 -17.17 -6.80 7.58
N ALA A 30 -16.08 -7.18 8.25
CA ALA A 30 -14.73 -6.82 7.84
C ALA A 30 -14.43 -7.35 6.43
N LYS A 31 -14.82 -8.60 6.14
CA LYS A 31 -14.70 -9.18 4.80
C LYS A 31 -15.46 -8.36 3.76
N GLN A 32 -16.70 -7.97 4.03
CA GLN A 32 -17.46 -7.11 3.11
C GLN A 32 -16.74 -5.79 2.83
N VAL A 33 -16.14 -5.16 3.83
CA VAL A 33 -15.36 -3.92 3.64
C VAL A 33 -14.15 -4.19 2.75
N LEU A 34 -13.38 -5.24 3.05
CA LEU A 34 -12.21 -5.62 2.24
C LEU A 34 -12.58 -5.91 0.79
N ASP A 35 -13.73 -6.56 0.55
CA ASP A 35 -14.22 -6.88 -0.78
C ASP A 35 -14.68 -5.64 -1.58
N THR A 36 -14.82 -4.47 -0.94
CA THR A 36 -15.05 -3.18 -1.63
C THR A 36 -13.77 -2.43 -1.97
N LEU A 37 -12.62 -2.86 -1.46
CA LEU A 37 -11.37 -2.12 -1.67
C LEU A 37 -10.88 -2.30 -3.11
N PRO A 38 -10.45 -1.21 -3.78
CA PRO A 38 -9.74 -1.34 -5.05
C PRO A 38 -8.45 -2.17 -4.87
N PRO A 39 -7.97 -2.88 -5.91
CA PRO A 39 -6.80 -3.75 -5.80
C PRO A 39 -5.54 -3.08 -5.23
N LYS A 40 -5.36 -1.77 -5.48
CA LYS A 40 -4.23 -0.99 -4.94
C LYS A 40 -4.26 -0.87 -3.40
N TRP A 41 -5.43 -0.93 -2.81
CA TRP A 41 -5.67 -0.72 -1.38
C TRP A 41 -6.07 -2.01 -0.66
N ASP A 42 -6.27 -3.10 -1.38
CA ASP A 42 -6.59 -4.39 -0.77
C ASP A 42 -5.29 -4.98 -0.18
N PRO A 43 -5.17 -5.09 1.15
CA PRO A 43 -3.98 -5.65 1.78
C PRO A 43 -3.78 -7.14 1.44
N ARG A 44 -4.78 -7.80 0.85
CA ARG A 44 -4.70 -9.19 0.37
C ARG A 44 -4.12 -9.28 -1.03
N ALA A 45 -4.10 -8.18 -1.79
CA ALA A 45 -3.51 -8.15 -3.11
C ALA A 45 -1.99 -8.11 -2.95
N SER A 46 -1.33 -9.24 -3.21
CA SER A 46 0.12 -9.26 -3.42
C SER A 46 0.41 -8.37 -4.62
N SER A 47 1.04 -7.23 -4.37
CA SER A 47 1.49 -6.37 -5.44
C SER A 47 2.63 -7.11 -6.14
N ALA A 48 2.38 -7.59 -7.36
CA ALA A 48 3.37 -8.32 -8.14
C ALA A 48 4.68 -7.53 -8.43
N GLY A 49 4.80 -6.29 -7.95
CA GLY A 49 6.01 -5.48 -7.95
C GLY A 49 6.70 -5.30 -6.59
N GLU A 50 6.16 -5.80 -5.48
CA GLU A 50 6.87 -5.78 -4.17
C GLU A 50 7.85 -6.94 -4.00
N ALA A 51 7.77 -7.97 -4.85
CA ALA A 51 8.79 -9.01 -4.90
C ALA A 51 10.16 -8.47 -5.36
N GLU A 52 10.20 -7.30 -6.00
CA GLU A 52 11.44 -6.59 -6.36
C GLU A 52 12.01 -5.78 -5.17
N MET A 53 11.22 -5.65 -4.09
CA MET A 53 11.64 -5.12 -2.80
C MET A 53 12.15 -6.27 -1.91
N GLU A 54 12.90 -7.20 -2.49
CA GLU A 54 13.90 -7.92 -1.72
C GLU A 54 14.91 -6.85 -1.28
N ALA A 55 14.72 -6.36 -0.05
CA ALA A 55 15.78 -5.68 0.66
C ALA A 55 16.97 -6.64 0.68
N GLN A 56 17.95 -6.42 -0.19
CA GLN A 56 19.29 -6.92 0.09
C GLN A 56 19.79 -6.15 1.31
N PRO A 57 20.09 -6.88 2.39
CA PRO A 57 21.43 -6.80 2.92
C PRO A 57 22.12 -8.14 2.64
N GLU A 58 22.95 -8.14 1.62
CA GLU A 58 24.15 -8.95 1.62
C GLU A 58 24.99 -8.57 2.85
N GLY A 59 24.76 -9.28 3.96
CA GLY A 59 25.46 -9.07 5.23
C GLY A 59 24.64 -9.40 6.48
N GLU A 60 24.42 -10.69 6.71
CA GLU A 60 24.51 -11.33 8.04
C GLU A 60 24.96 -10.43 9.21
N ASN A 61 24.06 -10.08 10.13
CA ASN A 61 24.25 -10.17 11.60
C ASN A 61 22.98 -9.74 12.36
N GLU A 62 22.26 -10.70 12.95
CA GLU A 62 21.05 -10.47 13.76
C GLU A 62 21.33 -9.90 15.17
N ASN A 63 22.52 -9.33 15.42
CA ASN A 63 22.93 -8.90 16.76
C ASN A 63 23.70 -7.57 16.83
N ASN A 64 23.57 -6.68 15.85
CA ASN A 64 24.21 -5.35 15.95
C ASN A 64 23.27 -4.23 15.50
N VAL A 65 22.46 -3.73 16.43
CA VAL A 65 21.92 -2.37 16.32
C VAL A 65 23.02 -1.42 16.77
N ASP A 66 24.07 -1.32 15.96
CA ASP A 66 24.87 -0.10 15.95
C ASP A 66 23.98 0.97 15.31
N ASP A 67 23.94 2.18 15.88
CA ASP A 67 23.29 3.40 15.36
C ASP A 67 23.92 3.88 14.03
N SER A 68 24.30 2.93 13.18
CA SER A 68 24.88 3.15 11.87
C SER A 68 23.75 3.48 10.90
N TRP A 69 23.90 4.63 10.26
CA TRP A 69 22.95 5.14 9.28
C TRP A 69 22.82 4.18 8.11
N ILE A 70 21.65 3.55 7.98
CA ILE A 70 21.32 2.76 6.80
C ILE A 70 20.99 3.73 5.67
N THR A 71 21.77 3.67 4.59
CA THR A 71 21.50 4.49 3.41
C THR A 71 20.34 3.89 2.63
N PHE A 72 19.17 4.51 2.75
CA PHE A 72 18.02 4.16 1.93
C PHE A 72 18.34 4.38 0.44
N LYS A 73 18.39 3.29 -0.33
CA LYS A 73 18.52 3.34 -1.79
C LYS A 73 17.14 3.15 -2.41
N PRO A 74 16.47 4.23 -2.87
CA PRO A 74 15.20 4.09 -3.56
C PRO A 74 15.43 3.35 -4.89
N CYS A 75 14.89 2.14 -4.99
CA CYS A 75 14.78 1.44 -6.26
C CYS A 75 13.56 2.00 -7.00
N TYR A 76 13.77 3.06 -7.78
CA TYR A 76 12.72 3.54 -8.67
C TYR A 76 12.61 2.57 -9.84
N ALA A 77 11.44 1.94 -9.98
CA ALA A 77 11.10 1.18 -11.17
C ALA A 77 11.12 2.11 -12.38
N THR A 78 12.24 2.09 -13.12
CA THR A 78 12.46 2.65 -14.47
C THR A 78 12.23 4.17 -14.64
N GLY A 79 13.33 4.90 -14.81
CA GLY A 79 13.39 6.34 -15.08
C GLY A 79 12.76 6.82 -16.40
N GLU A 80 12.13 5.96 -17.19
CA GLU A 80 11.48 6.35 -18.45
C GLU A 80 10.07 6.93 -18.26
N LYS A 81 9.41 6.69 -17.11
CA LYS A 81 8.02 7.16 -16.89
C LYS A 81 7.90 8.53 -16.23
N VAL A 82 8.96 9.01 -15.56
CA VAL A 82 8.88 10.26 -14.79
C VAL A 82 8.66 11.47 -15.69
N LYS A 83 9.36 11.53 -16.83
CA LYS A 83 9.18 12.59 -17.84
C LYS A 83 7.75 12.63 -18.39
N GLU A 84 7.13 11.48 -18.67
CA GLU A 84 5.76 11.40 -19.17
C GLU A 84 4.72 11.85 -18.14
N ILE A 85 4.95 11.60 -16.84
CA ILE A 85 4.10 12.12 -15.77
C ILE A 85 4.16 13.66 -15.70
N PHE A 86 5.37 14.23 -15.79
CA PHE A 86 5.54 15.68 -15.80
C PHE A 86 5.04 16.33 -17.10
N ARG A 87 4.99 15.61 -18.23
CA ARG A 87 4.48 16.11 -19.51
C ARG A 87 3.04 16.63 -19.40
N ILE A 88 2.20 16.00 -18.59
CA ILE A 88 0.82 16.47 -18.32
C ILE A 88 0.80 17.89 -17.75
N PHE A 89 1.82 18.26 -16.96
CA PHE A 89 1.93 19.57 -16.31
C PHE A 89 2.83 20.55 -17.06
N THR A 90 3.67 20.08 -17.99
CA THR A 90 4.62 20.93 -18.72
C THR A 90 4.28 21.14 -20.20
N ASP A 91 3.49 20.27 -20.81
CA ASP A 91 3.06 20.39 -22.22
C ASP A 91 1.74 21.19 -22.29
N GLY A 92 1.81 22.44 -21.83
CA GLY A 92 0.80 23.46 -22.15
C GLY A 92 1.04 24.00 -23.55
N ALA A 93 -0.01 24.13 -24.35
CA ALA A 93 0.09 24.70 -25.69
C ALA A 93 0.79 26.07 -25.63
N LYS A 94 1.96 26.19 -26.24
CA LYS A 94 2.60 27.48 -26.52
C LYS A 94 1.87 28.16 -27.67
N THR A 95 0.62 28.55 -27.47
CA THR A 95 -0.03 29.52 -28.37
C THR A 95 0.41 30.91 -27.92
N GLY A 96 1.42 31.44 -28.61
CA GLY A 96 1.86 32.81 -28.43
C GLY A 96 0.74 33.78 -28.82
N ASN A 97 0.03 34.31 -27.83
CA ASN A 97 -0.71 35.55 -27.97
C ASN A 97 0.13 36.66 -27.34
N SER A 98 1.05 37.23 -28.14
CA SER A 98 1.53 38.58 -27.84
C SER A 98 0.36 39.54 -28.08
N PRO A 99 0.09 40.49 -27.17
CA PRO A 99 -0.97 41.47 -27.37
C PRO A 99 -0.66 42.36 -28.59
N PRO A 100 -1.67 42.77 -29.38
CA PRO A 100 -1.46 43.65 -30.54
C PRO A 100 -1.04 45.05 -30.09
N ALA A 101 -0.16 45.68 -30.89
CA ALA A 101 0.39 47.00 -30.62
C ALA A 101 -0.69 48.10 -30.64
N PRO A 102 -0.57 49.14 -29.78
CA PRO A 102 -1.55 50.23 -29.72
C PRO A 102 -1.46 51.11 -30.98
N GLN A 103 -2.63 51.52 -31.51
CA GLN A 103 -2.75 52.53 -32.58
C GLN A 103 -2.87 53.93 -31.99
#